data_AF-A0AAN8GEA6-F1
#
_entry.id   AF-A0AAN8GEA6-F1
#
_cell.length_a   1.000
_cell.length_b   1.000
_cell.length_c   1.000
_cell.angle_alpha   90.00
_cell.angle_beta   90.00
_cell.angle_gamma   90.00
#
_symmetry.space_group_name_H-M   'P 1'
#
loop_
_entity.id
_entity.type
_entity.pdbx_description
1 polymer ?
#
loop_
_entity_poly.entity_id
_entity_poly.type
_entity_poly.pdbx_seq_one_letter_code
_entity_poly.pdbx_strand_id
1 'polypeptide(L)'
;MVPPREPTVTCRSNTYPKGFYCSWHQLHQTFIPTTFEVDVQHNQRSLEVQKDPDHKNRCRVRFPEVFSSFPYKVNVTSVNALGKASTTISFEESSIVKPDPPERVTATPIRHNARRLEVSWHSPATWPDIDNFPLKYFLRYRPLIREQWQHVELSDSTSHTITDAIAGKEYIIQVAAKDTEIGTWSDWSVAVHATPWIEDPLPITSTTEVDYTTEAKTSPIPSSNAPQKAKKPVGGAARLLTHFSPLLLGMLLLFMW
;
A
#
# COMPACT_ATOMS: atom_id res chain seq x y z
N MET A 1 -12.21 42.49 2.98
CA MET A 1 -11.12 42.61 1.98
C MET A 1 -9.83 42.78 2.76
N VAL A 2 -8.79 42.01 2.44
CA VAL A 2 -7.51 42.08 3.18
C VAL A 2 -6.33 42.07 2.20
N PRO A 3 -5.18 42.70 2.55
CA PRO A 3 -3.96 42.59 1.77
C PRO A 3 -3.50 41.13 1.69
N PRO A 4 -2.73 40.76 0.66
CA PRO A 4 -2.29 39.40 0.50
C PRO A 4 -1.22 39.08 1.54
N ARG A 5 -1.09 37.79 1.88
CA ARG A 5 -0.01 37.24 2.72
C ARG A 5 0.89 36.36 1.88
N GLU A 6 2.05 36.04 2.43
CA GLU A 6 3.03 35.13 1.86
C GLU A 6 2.36 33.80 1.44
N PRO A 7 2.38 33.43 0.15
CA PRO A 7 1.84 32.16 -0.29
C PRO A 7 2.78 31.01 0.12
N THR A 8 2.23 29.83 0.39
CA THR A 8 3.08 28.65 0.62
C THR A 8 3.45 28.02 -0.72
N VAL A 9 4.76 27.97 -1.01
CA VAL A 9 5.32 27.53 -2.30
C VAL A 9 5.99 26.18 -2.14
N THR A 10 5.73 25.27 -3.09
CA THR A 10 6.38 23.97 -3.19
C THR A 10 6.80 23.70 -4.63
N CYS A 11 7.97 23.09 -4.83
CA CYS A 11 8.44 22.69 -6.15
C CYS A 11 8.74 21.19 -6.19
N ARG A 12 8.53 20.58 -7.35
CA ARG A 12 8.71 19.14 -7.59
C ARG A 12 9.07 18.87 -9.04
N SER A 13 9.94 17.90 -9.26
CA SER A 13 10.27 17.33 -10.57
C SER A 13 9.79 15.88 -10.64
N ASN A 14 8.68 15.65 -11.37
CA ASN A 14 8.18 14.32 -11.74
C ASN A 14 8.55 13.94 -13.19
N THR A 15 9.25 14.84 -13.89
CA THR A 15 9.64 14.73 -15.31
C THR A 15 11.15 14.87 -15.51
N TYR A 16 11.95 14.52 -14.50
CA TYR A 16 13.40 14.65 -14.57
C TYR A 16 13.98 13.86 -15.75
N PRO A 17 14.98 14.38 -16.48
CA PRO A 17 15.67 15.66 -16.33
C PRO A 17 15.06 16.80 -17.18
N LYS A 18 13.81 16.70 -17.64
CA LYS A 18 13.23 17.70 -18.56
C LYS A 18 12.88 19.02 -17.88
N GLY A 19 12.41 18.97 -16.64
CA GLY A 19 11.97 20.16 -15.93
C GLY A 19 11.27 19.84 -14.62
N PHE A 20 10.84 20.91 -13.96
CA PHE A 20 10.10 20.87 -12.70
C PHE A 20 8.88 21.80 -12.77
N TYR A 21 7.99 21.65 -11.80
CA TYR A 21 6.91 22.59 -11.58
C TYR A 21 6.97 23.13 -10.16
N CYS A 22 6.42 24.33 -9.99
CA CYS A 22 6.17 24.90 -8.67
C CYS A 22 4.68 25.19 -8.53
N SER A 23 4.13 24.89 -7.37
CA SER A 23 2.75 25.17 -7.02
C SER A 23 2.70 26.02 -5.76
N TRP A 24 1.67 26.85 -5.66
CA TRP A 24 1.48 27.70 -4.49
C TRP A 24 0.03 27.72 -4.05
N HIS A 25 -0.15 27.92 -2.74
CA HIS A 25 -1.47 28.04 -2.15
C HIS A 25 -1.51 29.23 -1.19
N GLN A 26 -2.66 29.91 -1.19
CA GLN A 26 -2.90 31.03 -0.31
C GLN A 26 -3.74 30.52 0.87
N LEU A 27 -3.12 30.44 2.04
CA LEU A 27 -3.78 29.93 3.26
C LEU A 27 -4.92 30.83 3.74
N HIS A 28 -4.86 32.13 3.42
CA HIS A 28 -5.81 33.14 3.91
C HIS A 28 -6.53 33.81 2.75
N GLN A 29 -7.86 33.82 2.77
CA GLN A 29 -8.66 34.42 1.71
C GLN A 29 -8.63 35.95 1.76
N THR A 30 -8.40 36.60 0.62
CA THR A 30 -8.33 38.07 0.51
C THR A 30 -9.68 38.73 0.28
N PHE A 31 -10.67 37.96 -0.18
CA PHE A 31 -12.01 38.41 -0.61
C PHE A 31 -11.99 39.49 -1.71
N ILE A 32 -10.87 39.60 -2.44
CA ILE A 32 -10.69 40.46 -3.61
C ILE A 32 -9.81 39.74 -4.65
N PRO A 33 -9.89 40.08 -5.95
CA PRO A 33 -9.06 39.47 -6.97
C PRO A 33 -7.58 39.54 -6.60
N THR A 34 -6.90 38.41 -6.61
CA THR A 34 -5.48 38.28 -6.28
C THR A 34 -4.79 37.48 -7.39
N THR A 35 -3.71 38.03 -7.93
CA THR A 35 -2.89 37.44 -9.00
C THR A 35 -1.53 37.06 -8.45
N PHE A 36 -0.79 36.23 -9.19
CA PHE A 36 0.54 35.76 -8.80
C PHE A 36 1.56 36.05 -9.90
N GLU A 37 2.68 36.63 -9.49
CA GLU A 37 3.88 36.86 -10.30
C GLU A 37 4.94 35.85 -9.85
N VAL A 38 5.60 35.16 -10.79
CA VAL A 38 6.61 34.13 -10.48
C VAL A 38 7.91 34.47 -11.20
N ASP A 39 9.00 34.51 -10.44
CA ASP A 39 10.36 34.64 -10.94
C ASP A 39 11.18 33.43 -10.52
N VAL A 40 11.96 32.88 -11.45
CA VAL A 40 12.81 31.72 -11.22
C VAL A 40 14.21 32.04 -11.70
N GLN A 41 15.19 31.85 -10.81
CA GLN A 41 16.58 32.13 -11.09
C GLN A 41 17.43 30.89 -10.85
N HIS A 42 18.44 30.71 -11.68
CA HIS A 42 19.42 29.66 -11.57
C HIS A 42 20.76 30.16 -12.08
N ASN A 43 21.83 30.00 -11.28
CA ASN A 43 23.18 30.49 -11.60
C ASN A 43 23.19 31.96 -12.10
N GLN A 44 22.54 32.85 -11.34
CA GLN A 44 22.39 34.29 -11.67
C GLN A 44 21.64 34.61 -12.98
N ARG A 45 20.99 33.63 -13.61
CA ARG A 45 20.15 33.81 -14.80
C ARG A 45 18.68 33.62 -14.47
N SER A 46 17.83 34.49 -14.99
CA SER A 46 16.37 34.26 -14.98
C SER A 46 16.00 33.18 -15.98
N LEU A 47 15.13 32.26 -15.56
CA LEU A 47 14.61 31.18 -16.39
C LEU A 47 13.22 31.53 -16.92
N GLU A 48 12.88 30.95 -18.07
CA GLU A 48 11.53 31.08 -18.64
C GLU A 48 10.52 30.28 -17.80
N VAL A 49 9.46 30.97 -17.37
CA VAL A 49 8.39 30.38 -16.56
C VAL A 49 7.14 30.21 -17.42
N GLN A 50 6.73 28.96 -17.63
CA GLN A 50 5.52 28.62 -18.38
C GLN A 50 4.35 28.44 -17.41
N LYS A 51 3.19 29.04 -17.71
CA LYS A 51 1.97 28.80 -16.92
C LYS A 51 1.46 27.39 -17.17
N ASP A 52 1.02 26.70 -16.13
CA ASP A 52 0.39 25.39 -16.29
C ASP A 52 -1.03 25.56 -16.86
N PRO A 53 -1.39 24.84 -17.95
CA PRO A 53 -2.69 24.99 -18.58
C PRO A 53 -3.83 24.39 -17.73
N ASP A 54 -3.51 23.37 -16.93
CA ASP A 54 -4.49 22.59 -16.16
C ASP A 54 -4.64 23.11 -14.73
N HIS A 55 -3.62 23.80 -14.21
CA HIS A 55 -3.57 24.25 -12.80
C HIS A 55 -3.22 25.74 -12.68
N LYS A 56 -4.22 26.54 -12.28
CA LYS A 56 -4.08 28.01 -12.14
C LYS A 56 -2.90 28.48 -11.27
N ASN A 57 -2.64 27.80 -10.16
CA ASN A 57 -1.57 28.17 -9.20
C ASN A 57 -0.35 27.25 -9.36
N ARG A 58 0.06 27.01 -10.60
CA ARG A 58 1.22 26.20 -10.93
C ARG A 58 1.94 26.76 -12.15
N CYS A 59 3.25 26.66 -12.14
CA CYS A 59 4.10 26.97 -13.28
C CYS A 59 5.04 25.80 -13.58
N ARG A 60 5.58 25.77 -14.80
CA ARG A 60 6.56 24.80 -15.29
C ARG A 60 7.82 25.53 -15.74
N VAL A 61 8.96 24.92 -15.45
CA VAL A 61 10.29 25.44 -15.79
C VAL A 61 11.12 24.27 -16.33
N ARG A 62 11.84 24.50 -17.44
CA ARG A 62 12.77 23.52 -17.99
C ARG A 62 14.11 23.61 -17.27
N PHE A 63 14.74 22.46 -17.06
CA PHE A 63 16.12 22.45 -16.59
C PHE A 63 17.04 22.90 -17.75
N PRO A 64 17.88 23.94 -17.55
CA PRO A 64 18.82 24.39 -18.57
C PRO A 64 20.00 23.42 -18.74
N GLU A 65 20.35 22.73 -17.66
CA GLU A 65 21.42 21.73 -17.57
C GLU A 65 20.98 20.63 -16.59
N VAL A 66 21.62 19.47 -16.65
CA VAL A 66 21.37 18.34 -15.75
C VAL A 66 22.53 18.22 -14.77
N PHE A 67 22.25 17.81 -13.54
CA PHE A 67 23.22 17.69 -12.46
C PHE A 67 23.86 19.03 -12.06
N SER A 68 23.07 20.12 -12.11
CA SER A 68 23.60 21.41 -11.68
C SER A 68 23.89 21.41 -10.18
N SER A 69 25.05 21.97 -9.81
CA SER A 69 25.43 22.25 -8.43
C SER A 69 24.96 23.62 -7.95
N PHE A 70 24.31 24.42 -8.81
CA PHE A 70 23.78 25.72 -8.43
C PHE A 70 22.33 25.57 -7.93
N PRO A 71 21.98 26.20 -6.79
CA PRO A 71 20.61 26.15 -6.31
C PRO A 71 19.68 26.97 -7.22
N TYR A 72 18.45 26.50 -7.38
CA TYR A 72 17.36 27.25 -7.96
C TYR A 72 16.75 28.16 -6.89
N LYS A 73 16.39 29.38 -7.27
CA LYS A 73 15.65 30.32 -6.43
C LYS A 73 14.32 30.63 -7.10
N VAL A 74 13.22 30.39 -6.39
CA VAL A 74 11.86 30.64 -6.88
C VAL A 74 11.22 31.67 -5.97
N ASN A 75 10.79 32.78 -6.55
CA ASN A 75 10.04 33.82 -5.85
C ASN A 75 8.61 33.89 -6.40
N VAL A 76 7.62 33.67 -5.54
CA VAL A 76 6.20 33.81 -5.88
C VAL A 76 5.64 35.01 -5.12
N THR A 77 5.17 36.00 -5.87
CA THR A 77 4.58 37.24 -5.33
C THR A 77 3.09 37.26 -5.57
N SER A 78 2.33 37.28 -4.48
CA SER A 78 0.88 37.52 -4.48
C SER A 78 0.59 39.02 -4.56
N VAL A 79 -0.35 39.41 -5.42
CA VAL A 79 -0.65 40.82 -5.72
C VAL A 79 -2.15 41.04 -5.72
N ASN A 80 -2.61 42.06 -4.98
CA ASN A 80 -3.98 42.55 -5.08
C ASN A 80 -4.01 44.09 -4.94
N ALA A 81 -5.21 44.68 -4.98
CA ALA A 81 -5.38 46.14 -4.92
C ALA A 81 -4.89 46.79 -3.61
N LEU A 82 -4.65 46.00 -2.56
CA LEU A 82 -4.24 46.46 -1.22
C LEU A 82 -2.74 46.23 -0.96
N GLY A 83 -2.01 45.54 -1.82
CA GLY A 83 -0.57 45.35 -1.65
C GLY A 83 0.00 44.10 -2.32
N LYS A 84 1.24 43.76 -1.93
CA LYS A 84 1.99 42.60 -2.39
C LYS A 84 2.62 41.85 -1.21
N ALA A 85 2.73 40.53 -1.34
CA ALA A 85 3.47 39.70 -0.40
C ALA A 85 4.14 38.55 -1.16
N SER A 86 5.38 38.21 -0.80
CA SER A 86 6.23 37.30 -1.59
C SER A 86 6.84 36.20 -0.74
N THR A 87 7.04 35.03 -1.35
CA THR A 87 7.76 33.91 -0.75
C THR A 87 8.86 33.46 -1.68
N THR A 88 10.08 33.45 -1.17
CA THR A 88 11.25 32.94 -1.87
C THR A 88 11.68 31.62 -1.25
N ILE A 89 11.79 30.59 -2.08
CA ILE A 89 12.39 29.31 -1.70
C ILE A 89 13.65 29.05 -2.54
N SER A 90 14.59 28.33 -1.96
CA SER A 90 15.83 27.91 -2.61
C SER A 90 15.98 26.40 -2.46
N PHE A 91 16.37 25.70 -3.52
CA PHE A 91 16.55 24.26 -3.49
C PHE A 91 17.61 23.79 -4.48
N GLU A 92 18.17 22.62 -4.19
CA GLU A 92 19.07 21.91 -5.10
C GLU A 92 18.25 21.06 -6.08
N GLU A 93 18.76 20.89 -7.30
CA GLU A 93 18.08 20.10 -8.35
C GLU A 93 17.68 18.70 -7.86
N SER A 94 18.64 18.00 -7.23
CA SER A 94 18.47 16.65 -6.71
C SER A 94 17.41 16.53 -5.61
N SER A 95 17.15 17.61 -4.87
CA SER A 95 16.26 17.60 -3.70
C SER A 95 14.77 17.60 -4.06
N ILE A 96 14.41 18.10 -5.24
CA ILE A 96 13.01 18.21 -5.70
C ILE A 96 12.58 17.07 -6.62
N VAL A 97 13.49 16.17 -6.99
CA VAL A 97 13.18 15.00 -7.80
C VAL A 97 12.27 14.06 -7.01
N LYS A 98 11.07 13.83 -7.54
CA LYS A 98 10.08 12.91 -6.98
C LYS A 98 9.20 12.41 -8.13
N PRO A 99 9.46 11.19 -8.66
CA PRO A 99 8.63 10.58 -9.70
C PRO A 99 7.16 10.49 -9.28
N ASP A 100 6.25 10.32 -10.23
CA ASP A 100 4.87 9.92 -9.91
C ASP A 100 4.82 8.43 -9.50
N PRO A 101 3.74 7.98 -8.83
CA PRO A 101 3.63 6.57 -8.45
C PRO A 101 3.61 5.65 -9.68
N PRO A 102 4.10 4.40 -9.57
CA PRO A 102 3.97 3.39 -10.62
C PRO A 102 2.53 3.22 -11.10
N GLU A 103 2.36 2.99 -12.39
CA GLU A 103 1.07 2.84 -13.04
C GLU A 103 0.74 1.37 -13.27
N ARG A 104 -0.54 1.07 -13.51
CA ARG A 104 -1.03 -0.27 -13.92
C ARG A 104 -0.49 -1.40 -13.04
N VAL A 105 -0.45 -1.16 -11.72
CA VAL A 105 -0.09 -2.21 -10.77
C VAL A 105 -1.14 -3.32 -10.86
N THR A 106 -0.68 -4.56 -10.99
CA THR A 106 -1.53 -5.76 -11.04
C THR A 106 -0.92 -6.83 -10.15
N ALA A 107 -1.77 -7.62 -9.51
CA ALA A 107 -1.37 -8.77 -8.72
C ALA A 107 -2.24 -9.97 -9.08
N THR A 108 -1.62 -11.07 -9.52
CA THR A 108 -2.34 -12.26 -9.99
C THR A 108 -1.89 -13.52 -9.26
N PRO A 109 -2.80 -14.46 -8.97
CA PRO A 109 -2.45 -15.75 -8.38
C PRO A 109 -1.69 -16.63 -9.37
N ILE A 110 -0.62 -17.26 -8.90
CA ILE A 110 0.09 -18.27 -9.69
C ILE A 110 -0.66 -19.60 -9.56
N ARG A 111 -1.15 -20.14 -10.70
CA ARG A 111 -1.90 -21.40 -10.72
C ARG A 111 -1.15 -22.52 -10.00
N HIS A 112 -1.90 -23.34 -9.27
CA HIS A 112 -1.38 -24.47 -8.50
C HIS A 112 -0.36 -24.06 -7.42
N ASN A 113 -0.35 -22.79 -7.01
CA ASN A 113 0.55 -22.30 -5.96
C ASN A 113 -0.18 -21.39 -4.97
N ALA A 114 -0.64 -21.98 -3.87
CA ALA A 114 -1.41 -21.29 -2.84
C ALA A 114 -0.63 -20.26 -2.00
N ARG A 115 0.68 -20.09 -2.26
CA ARG A 115 1.54 -19.17 -1.51
C ARG A 115 2.23 -18.13 -2.40
N ARG A 116 1.83 -18.02 -3.67
CA ARG A 116 2.45 -17.09 -4.61
C ARG A 116 1.47 -16.12 -5.26
N LEU A 117 1.93 -14.88 -5.38
CA LEU A 117 1.30 -13.81 -6.16
C LEU A 117 2.34 -13.21 -7.08
N GLU A 118 2.04 -13.12 -8.36
CA GLU A 118 2.84 -12.37 -9.32
C GLU A 118 2.34 -10.93 -9.36
N VAL A 119 3.23 -10.00 -9.02
CA VAL A 119 2.97 -8.56 -9.01
C VAL A 119 3.75 -7.92 -10.16
N SER A 120 3.09 -7.09 -10.95
CA SER A 120 3.72 -6.32 -12.03
C SER A 120 3.18 -4.90 -12.09
N TRP A 121 3.97 -3.98 -12.61
CA TRP A 121 3.61 -2.57 -12.75
C TRP A 121 4.28 -1.96 -13.97
N HIS A 122 3.88 -0.73 -14.30
CA HIS A 122 4.53 0.10 -15.31
C HIS A 122 5.25 1.25 -14.62
N SER A 123 6.38 1.68 -15.18
CA SER A 123 7.02 2.94 -14.82
C SER A 123 6.05 4.10 -15.06
N PRO A 124 6.12 5.19 -14.27
CA PRO A 124 5.25 6.36 -14.46
C PRO A 124 5.44 6.96 -15.85
N ALA A 125 4.36 7.21 -16.58
CA ALA A 125 4.45 7.73 -17.95
C ALA A 125 5.04 9.16 -18.02
N THR A 126 5.03 9.88 -16.90
CA THR A 126 5.67 11.19 -16.77
C THR A 126 7.19 11.12 -16.71
N TRP A 127 7.77 9.96 -16.38
CA TRP A 127 9.22 9.77 -16.30
C TRP A 127 9.77 9.46 -17.70
N PRO A 128 10.48 10.41 -18.34
CA PRO A 128 10.65 10.39 -19.78
C PRO A 128 11.87 9.61 -20.28
N ASP A 129 12.85 9.34 -19.42
CA ASP A 129 14.18 8.84 -19.82
C ASP A 129 14.68 7.81 -18.81
N ILE A 130 14.09 6.62 -18.85
CA ILE A 130 14.40 5.54 -17.89
C ILE A 130 15.77 4.89 -18.15
N ASP A 131 16.29 5.00 -19.38
CA ASP A 131 17.57 4.39 -19.75
C ASP A 131 18.74 5.16 -19.13
N ASN A 132 18.65 6.50 -19.09
CA ASN A 132 19.68 7.33 -18.46
C ASN A 132 19.39 7.63 -16.97
N PHE A 133 18.12 7.62 -16.56
CA PHE A 133 17.69 7.89 -15.18
C PHE A 133 16.81 6.73 -14.68
N PRO A 134 17.43 5.59 -14.37
CA PRO A 134 16.70 4.40 -13.98
C PRO A 134 15.95 4.60 -12.66
N LEU A 135 14.81 3.94 -12.56
CA LEU A 135 13.99 3.95 -11.36
C LEU A 135 14.19 2.65 -10.58
N LYS A 136 14.26 2.79 -9.27
CA LYS A 136 14.04 1.70 -8.32
C LYS A 136 12.64 1.79 -7.71
N TYR A 137 12.16 0.65 -7.25
CA TYR A 137 10.82 0.45 -6.74
C TYR A 137 10.84 -0.06 -5.32
N PHE A 138 9.86 0.38 -4.54
CA PHE A 138 9.61 -0.14 -3.21
C PHE A 138 8.23 -0.76 -3.21
N LEU A 139 8.18 -2.09 -3.14
CA LEU A 139 6.96 -2.86 -3.02
C LEU A 139 6.63 -3.01 -1.53
N ARG A 140 5.37 -2.76 -1.16
CA ARG A 140 4.84 -3.16 0.14
C ARG A 140 3.60 -4.02 -0.01
N TYR A 141 3.49 -5.03 0.84
CA TYR A 141 2.33 -5.90 0.90
C TYR A 141 2.06 -6.38 2.31
N ARG A 142 0.79 -6.62 2.61
CA ARG A 142 0.36 -7.29 3.84
C ARG A 142 -0.94 -8.03 3.60
N PRO A 143 -1.18 -9.16 4.30
CA PRO A 143 -2.51 -9.75 4.31
C PRO A 143 -3.46 -8.82 5.08
N LEU A 144 -4.73 -8.72 4.67
CA LEU A 144 -5.70 -7.85 5.33
C LEU A 144 -5.93 -8.19 6.81
N ILE A 145 -5.65 -9.44 7.19
CA ILE A 145 -5.72 -9.92 8.58
C ILE A 145 -4.58 -9.45 9.48
N ARG A 146 -3.58 -8.73 8.95
CA ARG A 146 -2.44 -8.19 9.73
C ARG A 146 -2.17 -6.75 9.33
N GLU A 147 -1.75 -5.93 10.28
CA GLU A 147 -1.37 -4.54 10.03
C GLU A 147 0.10 -4.36 9.60
N GLN A 148 0.95 -5.36 9.87
CA GLN A 148 2.37 -5.28 9.56
C GLN A 148 2.64 -5.40 8.06
N TRP A 149 3.27 -4.37 7.50
CA TRP A 149 3.75 -4.35 6.12
C TRP A 149 5.06 -5.11 5.96
N GLN A 150 5.11 -5.92 4.92
CA GLN A 150 6.36 -6.43 4.36
C GLN A 150 6.81 -5.52 3.23
N HIS A 151 8.12 -5.45 3.03
CA HIS A 151 8.75 -4.51 2.11
C HIS A 151 9.81 -5.20 1.26
N VAL A 152 9.89 -4.83 -0.02
CA VAL A 152 10.91 -5.31 -0.96
C VAL A 152 11.37 -4.12 -1.80
N GLU A 153 12.67 -3.84 -1.80
CA GLU A 153 13.28 -2.86 -2.69
C GLU A 153 13.80 -3.59 -3.94
N LEU A 154 13.48 -3.05 -5.11
CA LEU A 154 13.74 -3.65 -6.42
C LEU A 154 14.37 -2.60 -7.33
N SER A 155 15.57 -2.87 -7.83
CA SER A 155 16.19 -2.04 -8.87
C SER A 155 15.94 -2.68 -10.23
N ASP A 156 15.68 -1.86 -11.25
CA ASP A 156 15.62 -2.27 -12.67
C ASP A 156 14.67 -3.44 -12.99
N SER A 157 13.62 -3.61 -12.18
CA SER A 157 12.56 -4.59 -12.41
C SER A 157 11.18 -3.96 -12.22
N THR A 158 10.27 -4.31 -13.11
CA THR A 158 8.85 -3.91 -13.07
C THR A 158 7.92 -5.04 -12.63
N SER A 159 8.48 -6.11 -12.07
CA SER A 159 7.72 -7.22 -11.52
C SER A 159 8.41 -7.89 -10.33
N HIS A 160 7.62 -8.57 -9.51
CA HIS A 160 8.08 -9.35 -8.38
C HIS A 160 7.09 -10.47 -8.05
N THR A 161 7.61 -11.65 -7.71
CA THR A 161 6.79 -12.74 -7.18
C THR A 161 6.87 -12.77 -5.66
N ILE A 162 5.75 -12.49 -4.99
CA ILE A 162 5.60 -12.74 -3.56
C ILE A 162 5.57 -14.25 -3.35
N THR A 163 6.38 -14.78 -2.45
CA THR A 163 6.56 -16.24 -2.25
C THR A 163 6.13 -16.77 -0.89
N ASP A 164 5.85 -15.88 0.05
CA ASP A 164 5.49 -16.19 1.43
C ASP A 164 4.01 -15.91 1.73
N ALA A 165 3.17 -15.79 0.70
CA ALA A 165 1.76 -15.49 0.87
C ALA A 165 1.05 -16.57 1.70
N ILE A 166 0.06 -16.15 2.49
CA ILE A 166 -0.78 -17.04 3.30
C ILE A 166 -1.95 -17.49 2.43
N ALA A 167 -2.10 -18.82 2.30
CA ALA A 167 -3.14 -19.43 1.48
C ALA A 167 -4.54 -18.94 1.86
N GLY A 168 -5.33 -18.59 0.84
CA GLY A 168 -6.71 -18.12 0.98
C GLY A 168 -6.88 -16.79 1.73
N LYS A 169 -5.81 -16.03 1.97
CA LYS A 169 -5.89 -14.69 2.56
C LYS A 169 -5.73 -13.62 1.49
N GLU A 170 -6.59 -12.61 1.56
CA GLU A 170 -6.51 -11.44 0.70
C GLU A 170 -5.37 -10.52 1.16
N TYR A 171 -4.67 -9.96 0.19
CA TYR A 171 -3.55 -9.03 0.36
C TYR A 171 -3.90 -7.66 -0.18
N ILE A 172 -3.38 -6.62 0.48
CA ILE A 172 -3.26 -5.27 -0.07
C ILE A 172 -1.82 -5.05 -0.51
N ILE A 173 -1.62 -4.55 -1.72
CA ILE A 173 -0.31 -4.42 -2.37
C ILE A 173 -0.18 -3.02 -2.97
N GLN A 174 0.97 -2.39 -2.76
CA GLN A 174 1.29 -1.06 -3.30
C GLN A 174 2.75 -0.96 -3.69
N VAL A 175 3.05 -0.11 -4.67
CA VAL A 175 4.40 0.13 -5.16
C VAL A 175 4.68 1.63 -5.16
N ALA A 176 5.90 2.03 -4.80
CA ALA A 176 6.41 3.40 -4.97
C ALA A 176 7.66 3.36 -5.87
N ALA A 177 7.97 4.48 -6.53
CA ALA A 177 9.14 4.64 -7.40
C ALA A 177 10.07 5.73 -6.86
N LYS A 178 11.37 5.60 -7.13
CA LYS A 178 12.38 6.62 -6.88
C LYS A 178 13.46 6.51 -7.95
N ASP A 179 14.05 7.63 -8.33
CA ASP A 179 15.35 7.61 -9.01
C ASP A 179 16.39 6.86 -8.14
N THR A 180 17.31 6.15 -8.79
CA THR A 180 18.30 5.32 -8.11
C THR A 180 19.27 6.11 -7.24
N GLU A 181 19.59 7.35 -7.62
CA GLU A 181 20.64 8.16 -7.01
C GLU A 181 20.09 9.36 -6.24
N ILE A 182 19.11 10.08 -6.81
CA ILE A 182 18.65 11.37 -6.30
C ILE A 182 17.17 11.37 -5.89
N GLY A 183 16.73 12.48 -5.30
CA GLY A 183 15.32 12.70 -5.01
C GLY A 183 14.75 11.89 -3.86
N THR A 184 13.42 11.78 -3.88
CA THR A 184 12.60 11.14 -2.85
C THR A 184 11.62 10.15 -3.48
N TRP A 185 11.16 9.19 -2.67
CA TRP A 185 10.15 8.23 -3.09
C TRP A 185 8.86 8.95 -3.51
N SER A 186 8.24 8.44 -4.58
CA SER A 186 6.88 8.79 -4.97
C SER A 186 5.91 8.49 -3.83
N ASP A 187 4.68 8.98 -3.96
CA ASP A 187 3.59 8.46 -3.15
C ASP A 187 3.35 6.98 -3.53
N TRP A 188 2.66 6.24 -2.66
CA TRP A 188 2.28 4.87 -2.98
C TRP A 188 1.28 4.84 -4.14
N SER A 189 1.40 3.85 -5.00
CA SER A 189 0.40 3.57 -6.04
C SER A 189 -0.98 3.37 -5.43
N VAL A 190 -2.00 3.46 -6.27
CA VAL A 190 -3.32 2.94 -5.92
C VAL A 190 -3.16 1.49 -5.47
N ALA A 191 -3.78 1.16 -4.34
CA ALA A 191 -3.69 -0.16 -3.75
C ALA A 191 -4.41 -1.18 -4.63
N VAL A 192 -3.78 -2.34 -4.80
CA VAL A 192 -4.41 -3.48 -5.47
C VAL A 192 -4.60 -4.61 -4.48
N HIS A 193 -5.66 -5.38 -4.73
CA HIS A 193 -6.08 -6.48 -3.91
C HIS A 193 -5.92 -7.79 -4.67
N ALA A 194 -5.38 -8.81 -4.00
CA ALA A 194 -5.26 -10.14 -4.59
C ALA A 194 -5.30 -11.23 -3.52
N THR A 195 -5.84 -12.39 -3.89
CA THR A 195 -5.81 -13.60 -3.06
C THR A 195 -4.99 -14.65 -3.80
N PRO A 196 -4.04 -15.34 -3.14
CA PRO A 196 -3.28 -16.44 -3.74
C PRO A 196 -4.20 -17.54 -4.25
N TRP A 197 -3.67 -18.42 -5.10
CA TRP A 197 -4.44 -19.52 -5.67
C TRP A 197 -5.14 -20.35 -4.58
N ILE A 198 -6.43 -20.61 -4.78
CA ILE A 198 -7.21 -21.50 -3.93
C ILE A 198 -7.38 -22.79 -4.71
N GLU A 199 -7.02 -23.92 -4.10
CA GLU A 199 -7.35 -25.22 -4.68
C GLU A 199 -8.87 -25.39 -4.69
N ASP A 200 -9.42 -25.84 -5.81
CA ASP A 200 -10.84 -26.20 -5.87
C ASP A 200 -11.13 -27.24 -4.78
N PRO A 201 -12.18 -27.05 -3.96
CA PRO A 201 -12.53 -28.06 -2.96
C PRO A 201 -12.78 -29.38 -3.70
N LEU A 202 -12.01 -30.40 -3.35
CA LEU A 202 -12.21 -31.74 -3.88
C LEU A 202 -13.69 -32.11 -3.65
N PRO A 203 -14.42 -32.56 -4.68
CA PRO A 203 -15.77 -33.03 -4.48
C PRO A 203 -15.72 -34.18 -3.48
N ILE A 204 -16.43 -34.01 -2.36
CA ILE A 204 -16.62 -35.08 -1.38
C ILE A 204 -17.38 -36.18 -2.13
N THR A 205 -16.69 -37.20 -2.60
CA THR A 205 -17.31 -38.44 -3.04
C THR A 205 -17.98 -39.02 -1.81
N SER A 206 -19.31 -38.87 -1.75
CA SER A 206 -20.14 -39.67 -0.85
C SER A 206 -20.00 -41.11 -1.31
N THR A 207 -19.16 -41.88 -0.64
CA THR A 207 -19.17 -43.34 -0.73
C THR A 207 -20.47 -43.79 -0.07
N THR A 208 -21.54 -43.86 -0.85
CA THR A 208 -22.73 -44.62 -0.48
C THR A 208 -22.31 -46.10 -0.51
N GLU A 209 -21.94 -46.64 0.64
CA GLU A 209 -21.81 -48.09 0.81
C GLU A 209 -23.20 -48.70 0.60
N VAL A 210 -23.37 -49.39 -0.53
CA VAL A 210 -24.54 -50.23 -0.80
C VAL A 210 -24.27 -51.58 -0.14
N ASP A 211 -24.92 -51.81 1.00
CA ASP A 211 -24.92 -53.09 1.70
C ASP A 211 -25.74 -54.10 0.89
N TYR A 212 -25.07 -55.12 0.34
CA TYR A 212 -25.70 -56.24 -0.35
C TYR A 212 -26.04 -57.32 0.69
N THR A 213 -27.31 -57.44 1.07
CA THR A 213 -27.80 -58.56 1.87
C THR A 213 -28.22 -59.72 0.96
N THR A 214 -27.44 -60.79 0.95
CA THR A 214 -27.73 -62.05 0.24
C THR A 214 -28.73 -62.91 1.04
N GLU A 215 -29.78 -63.37 0.35
CA GLU A 215 -30.83 -64.27 0.84
C GLU A 215 -30.32 -65.65 1.30
N ALA A 216 -30.92 -66.18 2.37
CA ALA A 216 -30.89 -67.61 2.69
C ALA A 216 -32.28 -68.13 3.13
N LYS A 217 -32.59 -69.32 2.65
CA LYS A 217 -33.88 -70.00 2.52
C LYS A 217 -34.39 -70.65 3.82
N THR A 218 -35.73 -70.72 3.90
CA THR A 218 -36.71 -71.17 4.90
C THR A 218 -36.57 -72.59 5.50
N SER A 219 -36.88 -72.79 6.80
CA SER A 219 -37.95 -73.65 7.41
C SER A 219 -37.77 -73.90 8.94
N PRO A 220 -38.76 -74.41 9.73
CA PRO A 220 -39.37 -73.66 10.83
C PRO A 220 -39.33 -74.28 12.27
N ILE A 221 -39.81 -73.45 13.21
CA ILE A 221 -39.99 -73.48 14.68
C ILE A 221 -40.75 -74.73 15.23
N PRO A 222 -40.52 -75.19 16.49
CA PRO A 222 -41.35 -74.86 17.69
C PRO A 222 -40.49 -74.66 18.97
N SER A 223 -40.86 -74.05 20.11
CA SER A 223 -42.10 -73.50 20.69
C SER A 223 -41.74 -72.63 21.92
N SER A 224 -42.64 -71.70 22.23
CA SER A 224 -42.87 -70.85 23.41
C SER A 224 -42.53 -71.41 24.82
N ASN A 225 -42.11 -70.53 25.75
CA ASN A 225 -42.87 -70.17 26.97
C ASN A 225 -42.29 -68.95 27.73
N ALA A 226 -43.19 -68.04 28.13
CA ALA A 226 -42.98 -66.81 28.90
C ALA A 226 -43.09 -67.05 30.44
N PRO A 227 -43.34 -66.05 31.31
CA PRO A 227 -42.62 -64.80 31.66
C PRO A 227 -42.34 -64.70 33.19
N GLN A 228 -41.64 -63.65 33.69
CA GLN A 228 -42.08 -62.77 34.82
C GLN A 228 -40.96 -61.98 35.56
N LYS A 229 -41.21 -60.66 35.67
CA LYS A 229 -41.12 -59.72 36.82
C LYS A 229 -39.85 -59.59 37.72
N ALA A 230 -39.32 -58.35 37.66
CA ALA A 230 -39.21 -57.33 38.73
C ALA A 230 -38.14 -57.47 39.86
N LYS A 231 -37.22 -56.48 39.96
CA LYS A 231 -37.21 -55.35 40.94
C LYS A 231 -35.85 -54.63 40.99
N LYS A 232 -35.89 -53.31 41.21
CA LYS A 232 -34.80 -52.42 41.73
C LYS A 232 -34.60 -52.66 43.25
N PRO A 233 -33.42 -52.37 43.84
CA PRO A 233 -33.10 -51.04 44.42
C PRO A 233 -31.64 -50.57 44.18
N VAL A 234 -31.36 -49.29 43.93
CA VAL A 234 -31.01 -48.19 44.88
C VAL A 234 -29.67 -48.37 45.63
N GLY A 235 -28.79 -47.39 45.44
CA GLY A 235 -28.05 -46.76 46.55
C GLY A 235 -26.52 -46.91 46.53
N GLY A 236 -25.81 -45.81 46.24
CA GLY A 236 -24.36 -45.71 46.47
C GLY A 236 -23.82 -44.34 46.04
N ALA A 237 -23.64 -43.44 47.00
CA ALA A 237 -23.18 -42.06 46.85
C ALA A 237 -21.65 -41.91 46.85
N ALA A 238 -21.20 -40.65 46.68
CA ALA A 238 -19.86 -40.07 46.84
C ALA A 238 -18.97 -40.10 45.59
N ARG A 239 -18.23 -39.05 45.20
CA ARG A 239 -17.80 -37.80 45.87
C ARG A 239 -17.33 -36.82 44.78
N LEU A 240 -17.67 -35.53 44.89
CA LEU A 240 -17.01 -34.44 44.17
C LEU A 240 -15.62 -34.20 44.76
N LEU A 241 -14.62 -34.02 43.90
CA LEU A 241 -13.36 -33.35 44.25
C LEU A 241 -13.07 -32.27 43.21
N THR A 242 -13.18 -31.03 43.67
CA THR A 242 -12.74 -29.80 43.01
C THR A 242 -11.22 -29.67 43.12
N HIS A 243 -10.51 -29.55 42.01
CA HIS A 243 -9.12 -29.09 41.99
C HIS A 243 -9.05 -27.63 41.55
N PHE A 244 -8.74 -26.76 42.51
CA PHE A 244 -8.12 -25.46 42.28
C PHE A 244 -6.60 -25.64 42.17
N SER A 245 -5.95 -25.01 41.20
CA SER A 245 -4.51 -24.74 41.25
C SER A 245 -4.18 -23.35 40.68
N PRO A 246 -3.44 -22.51 41.41
CA PRO A 246 -3.13 -21.12 41.05
C PRO A 246 -1.71 -20.97 40.50
N LEU A 247 -1.51 -20.32 39.36
CA LEU A 247 -0.18 -19.86 38.91
C LEU A 247 -0.34 -18.59 38.05
N LEU A 248 -0.36 -17.44 38.70
CA LEU A 248 -0.31 -16.10 38.09
C LEU A 248 0.26 -15.16 39.14
N LEU A 249 1.60 -15.00 39.20
CA LEU A 249 2.29 -13.81 39.75
C LEU A 249 3.83 -14.00 39.76
N GLY A 250 4.53 -13.03 39.16
CA GLY A 250 6.00 -12.87 39.19
C GLY A 250 6.61 -12.96 37.78
N MET A 251 7.20 -11.95 37.16
CA MET A 251 7.87 -10.76 37.68
C MET A 251 7.67 -9.56 36.75
N LEU A 252 7.30 -8.44 37.35
CA LEU A 252 7.52 -7.08 36.86
C LEU A 252 8.79 -6.56 37.55
N LEU A 253 9.55 -5.73 36.82
CA LEU A 253 10.71 -4.91 37.23
C LEU A 253 12.09 -5.57 37.09
N LEU A 254 12.83 -5.15 36.06
CA LEU A 254 14.21 -4.65 36.21
C LEU A 254 14.54 -3.65 35.06
N PHE A 255 14.70 -2.37 35.47
CA PHE A 255 15.64 -1.31 35.05
C PHE A 255 15.88 -1.07 33.54
N MET A 256 15.57 0.08 32.93
CA MET A 256 16.08 1.45 33.20
C MET A 256 17.57 1.53 33.52
N TRP A 257 18.38 1.61 32.46
CA TRP A 257 19.51 2.55 32.32
C TRP A 257 19.70 2.90 30.85
#